data_AF-A0A2E7VXT9-F1
#
_entry.id   AF-A0A2E7VXT9-F1
#
_cell.length_a   1.000
_cell.length_b   1.000
_cell.length_c   1.000
_cell.angle_alpha   90.00
_cell.angle_beta   90.00
_cell.angle_gamma   90.00
#
_symmetry.space_group_name_H-M   'P 1'
#
loop_
_entity.id
_entity.type
_entity.pdbx_description
1 polymer ?
#
loop_
_entity_poly.entity_id
_entity_poly.type
_entity_poly.pdbx_seq_one_letter_code
_entity_poly.pdbx_strand_id
1 'polypeptide(L)'
;MKLLDNENIIVDTEICKITNLRVITGKTTKNNTFKQKKSAYFDDINSYETIMNNGEKSRIKEGLKYIFAGLVILVLISLIPFLNNHQTLQSIFFLIGIVPLIYGAYLVPKSIFRLKEHSTIFLWLQNGKCIIVSFSKFDDPSAKKIQSQLFESGVRLSTK
;
A
#
# COMPACT_ATOMS: atom_id res chain seq x y z
N MET A 1 -16.57 -5.38 22.20
CA MET A 1 -15.38 -6.05 22.77
C MET A 1 -15.45 -5.88 24.27
N LYS A 2 -15.22 -6.94 25.06
CA LYS A 2 -15.18 -6.84 26.52
C LYS A 2 -13.72 -6.77 26.96
N LEU A 3 -13.33 -5.65 27.56
CA LEU A 3 -12.03 -5.47 28.21
C LEU A 3 -12.06 -6.16 29.58
N LEU A 4 -10.90 -6.58 30.08
CA LEU A 4 -10.74 -6.97 31.48
C LEU A 4 -10.71 -5.72 32.37
N ASP A 5 -11.01 -5.87 33.67
CA ASP A 5 -11.19 -4.73 34.59
C ASP A 5 -9.94 -3.84 34.75
N ASN A 6 -8.75 -4.37 34.46
CA ASN A 6 -7.46 -3.64 34.48
C ASN A 6 -6.84 -3.47 33.08
N GLU A 7 -7.61 -3.70 32.02
CA GLU A 7 -7.13 -3.62 30.65
C GLU A 7 -7.48 -2.26 30.02
N ASN A 8 -6.46 -1.46 29.75
CA ASN A 8 -6.59 -0.13 29.15
C ASN A 8 -6.06 -0.15 27.71
N ILE A 9 -6.80 0.49 26.80
CA ILE A 9 -6.38 0.66 25.40
C ILE A 9 -5.33 1.76 25.34
N ILE A 10 -4.15 1.44 24.82
CA ILE A 10 -3.03 2.37 24.63
C ILE A 10 -3.03 2.89 23.19
N VAL A 11 -3.26 2.00 22.22
CA VAL A 11 -3.35 2.36 20.81
C VAL A 11 -4.70 1.91 20.27
N ASP A 12 -5.46 2.84 19.72
CA ASP A 12 -6.74 2.58 19.06
C ASP A 12 -6.64 2.86 17.56
N THR A 13 -6.87 1.84 16.74
CA THR A 13 -6.94 1.95 15.28
C THR A 13 -8.15 1.17 14.77
N GLU A 14 -8.59 1.45 13.54
CA GLU A 14 -9.76 0.80 12.95
C GLU A 14 -9.61 -0.72 12.80
N ILE A 15 -8.39 -1.23 12.70
CA ILE A 15 -8.12 -2.64 12.38
C ILE A 15 -7.40 -3.39 13.51
N CYS A 16 -6.84 -2.65 14.47
CA CYS A 16 -6.05 -3.20 15.55
C CYS A 16 -6.09 -2.29 16.78
N LYS A 17 -6.21 -2.88 17.95
CA LYS A 17 -6.08 -2.20 19.24
C LYS A 17 -4.95 -2.83 20.02
N ILE A 18 -4.13 -2.00 20.66
CA ILE A 18 -3.12 -2.46 21.61
C ILE A 18 -3.56 -2.02 22.99
N THR A 19 -3.58 -2.96 23.92
CA THR A 19 -3.80 -2.69 25.33
C THR A 19 -2.50 -2.82 26.10
N ASN A 20 -2.52 -2.52 27.40
CA ASN A 20 -1.40 -2.78 28.30
C ASN A 20 -1.06 -4.27 28.46
N LEU A 21 -1.88 -5.20 27.95
CA LEU A 21 -1.68 -6.64 28.13
C LEU A 21 -1.56 -7.42 26.82
N ARG A 22 -2.24 -6.98 25.76
CA ARG A 22 -2.37 -7.77 24.53
C ARG A 22 -2.59 -6.92 23.30
N VAL A 23 -2.33 -7.53 22.15
CA VAL A 23 -2.71 -7.01 20.84
C VAL A 23 -4.03 -7.65 20.41
N ILE A 24 -4.96 -6.84 19.93
CA ILE A 24 -6.30 -7.27 19.51
C ILE A 24 -6.54 -6.79 18.09
N THR A 25 -6.66 -7.74 17.17
CA THR A 25 -7.00 -7.47 15.77
C THR A 25 -8.49 -7.57 15.53
N GLY A 26 -9.01 -6.76 14.62
CA GLY A 26 -10.45 -6.70 14.35
C GLY A 26 -10.80 -5.71 13.26
N LYS A 27 -12.03 -5.24 13.29
CA LYS A 27 -12.48 -4.15 12.43
C LYS A 27 -13.51 -3.30 13.15
N THR A 28 -13.32 -1.98 13.14
CA THR A 28 -14.34 -1.02 13.55
C THR A 28 -15.43 -0.98 12.48
N THR A 29 -16.66 -1.27 12.89
CA THR A 29 -17.83 -1.19 12.00
C THR A 29 -18.30 0.26 11.88
N LYS A 30 -19.18 0.54 10.91
CA LYS A 30 -19.78 1.87 10.73
C LYS A 30 -20.50 2.41 11.97
N ASN A 31 -20.94 1.53 12.87
CA ASN A 31 -21.62 1.90 14.11
C ASN A 31 -20.63 2.18 15.25
N ASN A 32 -19.36 2.49 14.95
CA ASN A 32 -18.27 2.68 15.91
C ASN A 32 -18.01 1.51 16.88
N THR A 33 -18.55 0.32 16.59
CA THR A 33 -18.30 -0.87 17.40
C THR A 33 -17.12 -1.65 16.83
N PHE A 34 -16.11 -1.92 17.67
CA PHE A 34 -14.98 -2.75 17.29
C PHE A 34 -15.32 -4.24 17.42
N LYS A 35 -15.29 -4.94 16.29
CA LYS A 35 -15.49 -6.39 16.21
C LYS A 35 -14.13 -7.09 16.24
N GLN A 36 -13.82 -7.69 17.38
CA GLN A 36 -12.60 -8.48 17.58
C GLN A 36 -12.61 -9.74 16.69
N LYS A 37 -11.45 -10.07 16.11
CA LYS A 37 -11.22 -11.28 15.31
C LYS A 37 -10.19 -12.21 15.94
N LYS A 38 -9.01 -11.69 16.31
CA LYS A 38 -7.96 -12.44 17.02
C LYS A 38 -7.33 -11.55 18.08
N SER A 39 -6.83 -12.15 19.15
CA SER A 39 -6.02 -11.47 20.17
C SER A 39 -4.83 -12.33 20.56
N ALA A 40 -3.73 -11.71 20.96
CA ALA A 40 -2.56 -12.36 21.51
C ALA A 40 -1.97 -11.51 22.64
N TYR A 41 -1.68 -12.13 23.78
CA TYR A 41 -0.97 -11.48 24.88
C TYR A 41 0.47 -11.19 24.47
N PHE A 42 1.09 -10.16 25.04
CA PHE A 42 2.49 -9.86 24.72
C PHE A 42 3.42 -11.03 25.04
N ASP A 43 3.15 -11.75 26.13
CA ASP A 43 3.89 -12.95 26.51
C ASP A 43 3.81 -14.06 25.46
N ASP A 44 2.71 -14.15 24.71
CA ASP A 44 2.53 -15.14 23.64
C ASP A 44 3.24 -14.74 22.33
N ILE A 45 3.68 -13.48 22.20
CA ILE A 45 4.33 -12.95 21.00
C ILE A 45 5.83 -13.14 21.15
N ASN A 46 6.41 -14.02 20.34
CA ASN A 46 7.84 -14.28 20.32
C ASN A 46 8.61 -13.12 19.66
N SER A 47 8.13 -12.66 18.51
CA SER A 47 8.73 -11.55 17.79
C SER A 47 7.73 -10.86 16.86
N TYR A 48 8.08 -9.68 16.38
CA TYR A 48 7.33 -9.00 15.34
C TYR A 48 8.21 -8.61 14.15
N GLU A 49 7.64 -8.61 12.95
CA GLU A 49 8.26 -8.09 11.73
C GLU A 49 7.37 -7.01 11.14
N THR A 50 7.97 -5.92 10.69
CA THR A 50 7.22 -4.79 10.13
C THR A 50 7.74 -4.44 8.74
N ILE A 51 6.84 -4.39 7.78
CA ILE A 51 7.11 -3.99 6.39
C ILE A 51 6.28 -2.74 6.10
N MET A 52 6.94 -1.57 6.06
CA MET A 52 6.23 -0.30 5.88
C MET A 52 5.91 0.05 4.43
N ASN A 53 6.61 -0.55 3.47
CA ASN A 53 6.54 -0.22 2.04
C ASN A 53 6.24 -1.45 1.19
N ASN A 54 5.07 -2.10 1.40
CA ASN A 54 4.68 -3.29 0.64
C ASN A 54 3.71 -3.00 -0.52
N GLY A 55 3.98 -3.57 -1.69
CA GLY A 55 3.24 -3.27 -2.93
C GLY A 55 3.86 -2.11 -3.72
N GLU A 56 3.12 -1.55 -4.67
CA GLU A 56 3.60 -0.51 -5.59
C GLU A 56 2.71 0.73 -5.54
N LYS A 57 3.23 1.95 -5.83
CA LYS A 57 2.39 3.15 -6.01
C LYS A 57 1.61 3.08 -7.32
N SER A 58 0.43 3.72 -7.35
CA SER A 58 -0.33 3.85 -8.60
C SER A 58 0.39 4.79 -9.56
N ARG A 59 0.60 4.34 -10.81
CA ARG A 59 1.08 5.18 -11.92
C ARG A 59 -0.01 5.43 -12.96
N ILE A 60 -1.29 5.28 -12.61
CA ILE A 60 -2.41 5.55 -13.55
C ILE A 60 -2.35 6.98 -14.05
N LYS A 61 -2.16 7.95 -13.15
CA LYS A 61 -2.09 9.38 -13.52
C LYS A 61 -0.92 9.66 -14.46
N GLU A 62 0.23 9.03 -14.23
CA GLU A 62 1.39 9.13 -15.13
C GLU A 62 1.09 8.48 -16.48
N GLY A 63 0.53 7.27 -16.48
CA GLY A 63 0.13 6.57 -17.71
C GLY A 63 -0.83 7.39 -18.58
N LEU A 64 -1.85 8.01 -17.97
CA LEU A 64 -2.78 8.90 -18.66
C LEU A 64 -2.08 10.14 -19.23
N LYS A 65 -1.12 10.73 -18.51
CA LYS A 65 -0.31 11.85 -19.03
C LYS A 65 0.47 11.46 -20.28
N TYR A 66 1.09 10.27 -20.29
CA TYR A 66 1.83 9.78 -21.45
C TYR A 66 0.92 9.48 -22.65
N ILE A 67 -0.26 8.88 -22.41
CA ILE A 67 -1.27 8.66 -23.45
C ILE A 67 -1.70 10.01 -24.05
N PHE A 68 -2.04 10.99 -23.20
CA PHE A 68 -2.47 12.31 -23.66
C PHE A 68 -1.37 13.02 -24.44
N ALA A 69 -0.14 13.02 -23.95
CA ALA A 69 1.01 13.61 -24.65
C ALA A 69 1.22 12.95 -26.02
N GLY A 70 1.21 11.62 -26.10
CA GLY A 70 1.35 10.90 -27.36
C GLY A 70 0.23 11.24 -28.36
N LEU A 71 -1.03 11.31 -27.90
CA LEU A 71 -2.16 11.73 -28.75
C LEU A 71 -1.99 13.15 -29.28
N VAL A 72 -1.61 14.10 -28.42
CA VAL A 72 -1.37 15.50 -28.83
C VAL A 72 -0.28 15.57 -29.88
N ILE A 73 0.83 14.85 -29.69
CA ILE A 73 1.94 14.79 -30.65
C ILE A 73 1.45 14.22 -31.99
N LEU A 74 0.71 13.11 -31.99
CA LEU A 74 0.18 12.51 -33.21
C LEU A 74 -0.79 13.44 -33.96
N VAL A 75 -1.68 14.14 -33.25
CA VAL A 75 -2.58 15.13 -33.85
C VAL A 75 -1.80 16.27 -34.49
N LEU A 76 -0.79 16.82 -33.78
CA LEU A 76 0.05 17.89 -34.31
C LEU A 76 0.81 17.46 -35.57
N ILE A 77 1.36 16.24 -35.58
CA ILE A 77 2.05 15.69 -36.76
C ILE A 77 1.10 15.61 -37.96
N SER A 78 -0.14 15.15 -37.73
CA SER A 78 -1.14 15.02 -38.79
C SER A 78 -1.57 16.37 -39.39
N LEU A 79 -1.37 17.48 -38.68
CA LEU A 79 -1.75 18.83 -39.11
C LEU A 79 -0.63 19.57 -39.85
N ILE A 80 0.59 19.03 -39.91
CA ILE A 80 1.72 19.68 -40.58
C ILE A 80 1.88 19.09 -42.00
N PRO A 81 1.43 19.78 -43.06
CA PRO A 81 1.47 19.26 -44.43
C PRO A 81 2.89 18.99 -44.95
N PHE A 82 3.89 19.72 -44.47
CA PHE A 82 5.30 19.50 -44.80
C PHE A 82 5.80 18.11 -44.36
N LEU A 83 5.34 17.63 -43.19
CA LEU A 83 5.70 16.32 -42.67
C LEU A 83 5.07 15.19 -43.49
N ASN A 84 3.86 15.39 -44.01
CA ASN A 84 3.19 14.40 -44.86
C ASN A 84 3.86 14.23 -46.24
N ASN A 85 4.58 15.24 -46.73
CA ASN A 85 5.31 15.13 -48.02
C ASN A 85 6.67 14.43 -47.88
N HIS A 86 7.20 14.29 -46.67
CA HIS A 86 8.49 13.64 -46.40
C HIS A 86 8.32 12.39 -45.54
N GLN A 87 8.12 11.25 -46.19
CA GLN A 87 7.80 9.96 -45.56
C GLN A 87 8.77 9.52 -44.44
N THR A 88 10.07 9.79 -44.58
CA THR A 88 11.07 9.47 -43.56
C THR A 88 10.87 10.31 -42.28
N LEU A 89 10.62 11.61 -42.44
CA LEU A 89 10.36 12.50 -41.30
C LEU A 89 9.05 12.13 -40.62
N GLN A 90 7.99 11.90 -41.40
CA GLN A 90 6.70 11.44 -40.88
C GLN A 90 6.84 10.19 -39.99
N SER A 91 7.64 9.22 -40.42
CA SER A 91 7.88 7.98 -39.67
C SER A 91 8.62 8.22 -38.36
N ILE A 92 9.64 9.08 -38.35
CA ILE A 92 10.39 9.44 -37.13
C ILE A 92 9.47 10.14 -36.12
N PHE A 93 8.71 11.13 -36.57
CA PHE A 93 7.77 11.86 -35.71
C PHE A 93 6.63 10.96 -35.22
N PHE A 94 6.14 10.05 -36.06
CA PHE A 94 5.18 9.04 -35.64
C PHE A 94 5.73 8.15 -34.52
N LEU A 95 7.00 7.71 -34.61
CA LEU A 95 7.66 6.96 -33.54
C LEU A 95 7.76 7.77 -32.24
N ILE A 96 8.06 9.07 -32.32
CA ILE A 96 8.10 9.95 -31.15
C ILE A 96 6.71 10.06 -30.49
N GLY A 97 5.62 10.07 -31.27
CA GLY A 97 4.26 10.11 -30.75
C GLY A 97 3.76 8.77 -30.19
N ILE A 98 4.13 7.66 -30.83
CA ILE A 98 3.62 6.33 -30.46
C ILE A 98 4.29 5.76 -29.21
N VAL A 99 5.56 6.08 -28.96
CA VAL A 99 6.31 5.58 -27.79
C VAL A 99 5.66 6.00 -26.46
N PRO A 100 5.32 7.29 -26.23
CA PRO A 100 4.55 7.72 -25.05
C PRO A 100 3.19 7.01 -24.94
N LEU A 101 2.52 6.77 -26.06
CA LEU A 101 1.22 6.09 -26.09
C LEU A 101 1.34 4.64 -25.61
N ILE A 102 2.29 3.87 -26.16
CA ILE A 102 2.57 2.49 -25.75
C ILE A 102 2.96 2.44 -24.27
N TYR A 103 3.87 3.32 -23.86
CA TYR A 103 4.33 3.37 -22.47
C TYR A 103 3.19 3.71 -21.50
N GLY A 104 2.36 4.69 -21.83
CA GLY A 104 1.19 5.04 -21.03
C GLY A 104 0.15 3.93 -20.98
N ALA A 105 -0.11 3.27 -22.12
CA ALA A 105 -1.00 2.12 -22.22
C ALA A 105 -0.49 0.89 -21.46
N TYR A 106 0.83 0.77 -21.24
CA TYR A 106 1.41 -0.24 -20.36
C TYR A 106 1.25 0.11 -18.88
N LEU A 107 1.45 1.38 -18.51
CA LEU A 107 1.39 1.83 -17.10
C LEU A 107 -0.01 1.76 -16.49
N VAL A 108 -1.06 2.05 -17.26
CA VAL A 108 -2.45 2.01 -16.78
C VAL A 108 -2.87 0.61 -16.28
N PRO A 109 -2.83 -0.45 -17.09
CA PRO A 109 -3.19 -1.80 -16.65
C PRO A 109 -2.24 -2.31 -15.56
N LYS A 110 -0.93 -2.06 -15.66
CA LYS A 110 0.01 -2.40 -14.59
C LYS A 110 -0.41 -1.79 -13.25
N SER A 111 -0.88 -0.55 -13.25
CA SER A 111 -1.32 0.13 -12.03
C SER A 111 -2.70 -0.31 -11.52
N ILE A 112 -3.52 -0.95 -12.36
CA ILE A 112 -4.80 -1.55 -11.98
C ILE A 112 -4.56 -2.92 -11.33
N PHE A 113 -3.70 -3.75 -11.93
CA PHE A 113 -3.37 -5.08 -11.45
C PHE A 113 -2.29 -5.11 -10.36
N ARG A 114 -1.79 -3.94 -9.93
CA ARG A 114 -0.77 -3.86 -8.87
C ARG A 114 -1.30 -4.38 -7.53
N LEU A 115 -0.37 -4.90 -6.74
CA LEU A 115 -0.56 -4.97 -5.29
C LEU A 115 -0.61 -3.53 -4.75
N LYS A 116 -1.75 -3.14 -4.17
CA LYS A 116 -1.92 -1.79 -3.60
C LYS A 116 -0.88 -1.55 -2.51
N GLU A 117 -0.50 -0.29 -2.38
CA GLU A 117 0.36 0.18 -1.29
C GLU A 117 -0.25 -0.20 0.07
N HIS A 118 0.56 -0.77 0.95
CA HIS A 118 0.15 -1.11 2.29
C HIS A 118 1.37 -1.26 3.20
N SER A 119 1.17 -1.05 4.50
CA SER A 119 2.11 -1.42 5.56
C SER A 119 1.59 -2.66 6.27
N THR A 120 2.45 -3.60 6.62
CA THR A 120 2.03 -4.83 7.32
C THR A 120 2.90 -5.08 8.53
N ILE A 121 2.26 -5.47 9.63
CA ILE A 121 2.89 -5.92 10.85
C ILE A 121 2.54 -7.40 11.03
N PHE A 122 3.57 -8.23 11.14
CA PHE A 122 3.50 -9.64 11.42
C PHE A 122 3.87 -9.87 12.87
N LEU A 123 2.98 -10.51 13.63
CA LEU A 123 3.22 -10.90 15.02
C LEU A 123 3.39 -12.42 15.04
N TRP A 124 4.62 -12.87 15.27
CA TRP A 124 4.96 -14.28 15.36
C TRP A 124 4.73 -14.76 16.79
N LEU A 125 3.78 -15.68 16.96
CA LEU A 125 3.43 -16.25 18.24
C LEU A 125 4.36 -17.42 18.57
N GLN A 126 4.54 -17.71 19.86
CA GLN A 126 5.34 -18.85 20.34
C GLN A 126 4.84 -20.19 19.80
N ASN A 127 3.54 -20.32 19.54
CA ASN A 127 2.92 -21.52 18.96
C ASN A 127 3.11 -21.68 17.43
N GLY A 128 3.97 -20.86 16.82
CA GLY A 128 4.26 -20.88 15.38
C GLY A 128 3.21 -20.23 14.50
N LYS A 129 2.10 -19.73 15.05
CA LYS A 129 1.08 -18.99 14.28
C LYS A 129 1.51 -17.53 14.08
N CYS A 130 1.03 -16.92 13.00
CA CYS A 130 1.24 -15.50 12.71
C CYS A 130 -0.09 -14.74 12.75
N ILE A 131 -0.11 -13.59 13.43
CA ILE A 131 -1.17 -12.60 13.32
C ILE A 131 -0.69 -11.49 12.40
N ILE A 132 -1.46 -11.22 11.35
CA ILE A 132 -1.13 -10.24 10.31
C ILE A 132 -2.06 -9.04 10.48
N VAL A 133 -1.48 -7.85 10.58
CA VAL A 133 -2.17 -6.56 10.61
C VAL A 133 -1.72 -5.72 9.43
N SER A 134 -2.62 -5.50 8.47
CA SER A 134 -2.31 -4.77 7.22
C SER A 134 -3.06 -3.44 7.14
N PHE A 135 -2.33 -2.36 6.92
CA PHE A 135 -2.78 -0.98 6.81
C PHE A 135 -2.79 -0.51 5.36
N SER A 136 -3.75 0.32 4.97
CA SER A 136 -4.02 0.63 3.55
C SER A 136 -3.01 1.54 2.83
N LYS A 137 -1.99 2.06 3.52
CA LYS A 137 -1.03 3.04 2.98
C LYS A 137 0.39 2.63 3.32
N PHE A 138 1.34 3.14 2.55
CA PHE A 138 2.74 3.14 2.95
C PHE A 138 2.97 4.01 4.17
N ASP A 139 3.95 3.61 4.98
CA ASP A 139 4.39 4.37 6.15
C ASP A 139 3.23 4.79 7.06
N ASP A 140 2.19 3.94 7.18
CA ASP A 140 0.96 4.30 7.86
C ASP A 140 1.26 4.73 9.31
N PRO A 141 0.83 5.93 9.75
CA PRO A 141 1.11 6.43 11.09
C PRO A 141 0.59 5.50 12.19
N SER A 142 -0.53 4.81 11.95
CA SER A 142 -1.07 3.83 12.89
C SER A 142 -0.15 2.61 12.98
N ALA A 143 0.43 2.15 11.87
CA ALA A 143 1.42 1.07 11.88
C ALA A 143 2.68 1.47 12.67
N LYS A 144 3.16 2.71 12.50
CA LYS A 144 4.32 3.24 13.27
C LYS A 144 4.05 3.30 14.76
N LYS A 145 2.86 3.76 15.17
CA LYS A 145 2.45 3.77 16.59
C LYS A 145 2.37 2.37 17.19
N ILE A 146 1.87 1.40 16.43
CA ILE A 146 1.85 0.00 16.88
C ILE A 146 3.27 -0.55 17.02
N GLN A 147 4.14 -0.26 16.05
CA GLN A 147 5.53 -0.68 16.10
C GLN A 147 6.26 -0.10 17.32
N SER A 148 6.10 1.20 17.62
CA SER A 148 6.73 1.80 18.80
C SER A 148 6.21 1.17 20.09
N GLN A 149 4.90 0.94 20.18
CA GLN A 149 4.30 0.32 21.36
C GLN A 149 4.77 -1.12 21.57
N LEU A 150 4.92 -1.91 20.51
CA LEU A 150 5.44 -3.27 20.58
C LEU A 150 6.89 -3.28 21.10
N PHE A 151 7.70 -2.34 20.63
CA PHE A 151 9.07 -2.16 21.10
C PHE A 151 9.12 -1.79 22.59
N GLU A 152 8.31 -0.83 23.02
CA GLU A 152 8.20 -0.41 24.44
C GLU A 152 7.68 -1.52 25.35
N SER A 153 6.83 -2.42 24.82
CA SER A 153 6.30 -3.57 25.55
C SER A 153 7.30 -4.72 25.67
N GLY A 154 8.54 -4.56 25.18
CA GLY A 154 9.61 -5.54 25.28
C GLY A 154 9.53 -6.68 24.26
N VAL A 155 8.60 -6.61 23.31
CA VAL A 155 8.51 -7.61 22.22
C VAL A 155 9.69 -7.38 21.27
N ARG A 156 10.41 -8.44 20.93
CA ARG A 156 11.61 -8.34 20.11
C ARG A 156 11.27 -8.17 18.63
N LEU A 157 11.99 -7.28 17.95
CA LEU A 157 11.98 -7.22 16.49
C LEU A 157 12.63 -8.49 15.94
N SER A 158 11.98 -9.14 15.00
CA SER A 158 12.53 -10.30 14.29
C SER A 158 13.69 -9.84 13.43
N THR A 159 14.92 -10.15 13.84
CA THR A 159 16.10 -10.04 12.99
C THR A 159 16.12 -11.28 12.09
N LYS A 160 15.83 -11.10 10.80
CA LYS A 160 16.13 -12.11 9.78
C LYS A 160 17.63 -12.37 9.71
#